data_AF-A0A496XKZ1-F1
#
_entry.id   AF-A0A496XKZ1-F1
#
_cell.length_a   1.000
_cell.length_b   1.000
_cell.length_c   1.000
_cell.angle_alpha   90.00
_cell.angle_beta   90.00
_cell.angle_gamma   90.00
#
_symmetry.space_group_name_H-M   'P 1'
#
loop_
_entity.id
_entity.type
_entity.pdbx_description
1 polymer ?
#
loop_
_entity_poly.entity_id
_entity_poly.type
_entity_poly.pdbx_seq_one_letter_code
_entity_poly.pdbx_strand_id
1 'polypeptide(L)'
;MINALVYTEELEQKGFSAEQAKAAVKIWLELMNSEFATKSDLNSGFTKMSAEFKADISEVKAELKADVSEVKAEFKADISEVKLDISEVKAELKSVEFKLEKKIDGLESKLIIKLGSLMVIGIGVIATMIKFGQ
;
A
#
# COMPACT_ATOMS: atom_id res chain seq x y z
N MET A 1 17.65 17.44 -48.82
CA MET A 1 16.90 17.22 -50.06
C MET A 1 17.86 16.57 -51.04
N ILE A 2 17.41 15.55 -51.77
CA ILE A 2 18.27 14.86 -52.74
C ILE A 2 18.46 15.77 -53.96
N ASN A 3 19.69 15.84 -54.47
CA ASN A 3 20.01 16.67 -55.62
C ASN A 3 19.71 15.93 -56.92
N ALA A 4 18.47 16.04 -57.40
CA ALA A 4 17.99 15.36 -58.60
C ALA A 4 18.83 15.70 -59.86
N LEU A 5 19.33 16.94 -59.97
CA LEU A 5 20.13 17.42 -61.10
C LEU A 5 21.45 16.65 -61.24
N VAL A 6 22.15 16.43 -60.12
CA VAL A 6 23.41 15.69 -60.11
C VAL A 6 23.21 14.26 -60.62
N TYR A 7 22.14 13.58 -60.17
CA TYR A 7 21.85 12.21 -60.61
C TYR A 7 21.40 12.14 -62.08
N THR A 8 20.67 13.13 -62.58
CA THR A 8 20.30 13.18 -64.01
C THR A 8 21.53 13.41 -64.89
N GLU A 9 22.42 14.33 -64.52
CA GLU A 9 23.65 14.62 -65.27
C GLU A 9 24.61 13.41 -65.29
N GLU A 10 24.70 12.68 -64.19
CA GLU A 10 25.53 11.47 -64.10
C GLU A 10 25.02 10.36 -65.01
N LEU A 11 23.70 10.17 -65.12
CA LEU A 11 23.10 9.19 -66.03
C LEU A 11 23.32 9.55 -67.50
N GLU A 12 23.18 10.83 -67.87
CA GLU A 12 23.46 11.30 -69.23
C GLU A 12 24.93 11.06 -69.61
N GLN A 13 25.87 11.33 -68.70
CA GLN A 13 27.31 11.05 -68.91
C GLN A 13 27.61 9.55 -69.08
N LYS A 14 26.76 8.66 -68.55
CA LYS A 14 26.87 7.21 -68.72
C LYS A 14 26.18 6.70 -70.00
N GLY A 15 25.67 7.59 -70.84
CA GLY A 15 25.12 7.27 -72.16
C GLY A 15 23.61 7.09 -72.22
N PHE A 16 22.87 7.42 -71.15
CA PHE A 16 21.41 7.51 -71.22
C PHE A 16 20.98 8.78 -71.95
N SER A 17 19.83 8.73 -72.66
CA SER A 17 19.24 9.97 -73.18
C SER A 17 18.72 10.84 -72.05
N ALA A 18 18.60 12.14 -72.28
CA ALA A 18 18.07 13.08 -71.30
C ALA A 18 16.65 12.70 -70.84
N GLU A 19 15.80 12.16 -71.73
CA GLU A 19 14.47 11.66 -71.35
C GLU A 19 14.55 10.44 -70.44
N GLN A 20 15.43 9.49 -70.75
CA GLN A 20 15.61 8.27 -69.94
C GLN A 20 16.15 8.60 -68.54
N ALA A 21 17.14 9.48 -68.45
CA ALA A 21 17.72 9.93 -67.18
C ALA A 21 16.67 10.62 -66.29
N LYS A 22 15.88 11.55 -66.86
CA LYS A 22 14.80 12.23 -66.14
C LYS A 22 13.70 11.28 -65.67
N ALA A 23 13.30 10.32 -66.51
CA ALA A 23 12.28 9.34 -66.16
C ALA A 23 12.73 8.45 -64.99
N ALA A 24 13.97 7.95 -65.03
CA ALA A 24 14.52 7.10 -63.97
C ALA A 24 14.62 7.84 -62.62
N VAL A 25 15.19 9.05 -62.62
CA VAL A 25 15.31 9.86 -61.39
C VAL A 25 13.93 10.25 -60.85
N LYS A 26 12.97 10.59 -61.72
CA LYS A 26 11.60 10.91 -61.31
C LYS A 26 10.91 9.73 -60.62
N ILE A 27 10.94 8.54 -61.22
CA ILE A 27 10.34 7.33 -60.64
C ILE A 27 10.97 7.03 -59.27
N TRP A 28 12.29 7.13 -59.17
CA TRP A 28 12.98 6.88 -57.91
C TRP A 28 12.67 7.93 -56.83
N LEU A 29 12.56 9.21 -57.18
CA LEU A 29 12.15 10.26 -56.24
C LEU A 29 10.71 10.09 -55.76
N GLU A 30 9.80 9.70 -56.65
CA GLU A 30 8.41 9.39 -56.28
C GLU A 30 8.34 8.20 -55.32
N LEU A 31 9.05 7.10 -55.63
CA LEU A 31 9.14 5.93 -54.75
C LEU A 31 9.76 6.27 -53.39
N MET A 32 10.82 7.07 -53.38
CA MET A 32 11.49 7.45 -52.14
C MET A 32 10.56 8.31 -51.26
N ASN A 33 9.85 9.26 -51.86
CA ASN A 33 8.91 10.11 -51.11
C ASN A 33 7.66 9.35 -50.64
N SER A 34 7.25 8.28 -51.31
CA SER A 34 6.08 7.48 -50.89
C SER A 34 6.43 6.47 -49.79
N GLU A 35 7.58 5.80 -49.89
CA GLU A 35 7.92 4.67 -49.03
C GLU A 35 8.81 5.02 -47.84
N PHE A 36 9.55 6.14 -47.88
CA PHE A 36 10.52 6.46 -46.85
C PHE A 36 10.14 7.70 -46.03
N ALA A 37 10.19 7.55 -44.71
CA ALA A 37 10.07 8.66 -43.78
C ALA A 37 11.25 9.63 -43.95
N THR A 38 10.94 10.93 -43.95
CA THR A 38 11.95 11.98 -43.96
C THR A 38 12.60 12.11 -42.57
N LYS A 39 13.74 12.82 -42.50
CA LYS A 39 14.34 13.18 -41.20
C LYS A 39 13.36 13.96 -40.31
N SER A 40 12.46 14.75 -40.92
CA SER A 40 11.45 15.50 -40.18
C SER A 40 10.42 14.57 -39.56
N ASP A 41 9.97 13.54 -40.29
CA ASP A 41 8.99 12.56 -39.81
C ASP A 41 9.56 11.73 -38.66
N LEU A 42 10.83 11.34 -38.75
CA LEU A 42 11.50 10.64 -37.66
C LEU A 42 11.65 11.53 -36.43
N ASN A 43 12.00 12.80 -36.62
CA ASN A 43 12.15 13.73 -35.50
C ASN A 43 10.80 14.07 -34.84
N SER A 44 9.73 14.21 -35.62
CA SER A 44 8.39 14.41 -35.10
C SER A 44 7.89 13.17 -34.36
N GLY A 45 8.10 11.97 -34.91
CA GLY A 45 7.79 10.70 -34.25
C GLY A 45 8.54 10.53 -32.93
N PHE A 46 9.85 10.81 -32.90
CA PHE A 46 10.65 10.78 -31.68
C PHE A 46 10.16 11.79 -30.63
N THR A 47 9.86 13.01 -31.05
CA THR A 47 9.35 14.06 -30.15
C THR A 47 8.00 13.66 -29.54
N LYS A 48 7.09 13.11 -30.36
CA LYS A 48 5.79 12.62 -29.91
C LYS A 48 5.95 11.48 -28.90
N MET A 49 6.75 10.47 -29.23
CA MET A 49 7.00 9.32 -28.34
C MET A 49 7.67 9.75 -27.03
N SER A 50 8.59 10.72 -27.06
CA SER A 50 9.20 11.27 -25.85
C SER A 50 8.20 12.03 -24.98
N ALA A 51 7.24 12.73 -25.58
CA ALA A 51 6.18 13.43 -24.86
C ALA A 51 5.20 12.43 -24.22
N GLU A 52 4.77 11.40 -24.96
CA GLU A 52 3.92 10.32 -24.47
C GLU A 52 4.59 9.59 -23.29
N PHE A 53 5.85 9.17 -23.44
CA PHE A 53 6.57 8.49 -22.37
C PHE A 53 6.75 9.35 -21.10
N LYS A 54 6.93 10.68 -21.26
CA LYS A 54 6.96 11.60 -20.12
C LYS A 54 5.60 11.72 -19.44
N ALA A 55 4.51 11.71 -20.20
CA ALA A 55 3.16 11.73 -19.66
C ALA A 55 2.89 10.45 -18.86
N ASP A 56 3.19 9.28 -19.43
CA ASP A 56 3.02 7.98 -18.78
C ASP A 56 3.83 7.89 -17.46
N ILE A 57 5.10 8.35 -17.47
CA ILE A 57 5.91 8.42 -16.24
C ILE A 57 5.26 9.33 -15.18
N SER A 58 4.69 10.46 -15.61
CA SER A 58 4.06 11.40 -14.68
C SER A 58 2.78 10.81 -14.08
N GLU A 59 2.01 10.07 -14.88
CA GLU A 59 0.79 9.37 -14.46
C GLU A 59 1.12 8.27 -13.44
N VAL A 60 2.05 7.37 -13.77
CA VAL A 60 2.51 6.31 -12.86
C VAL A 60 3.06 6.88 -11.55
N LYS A 61 3.79 8.00 -11.62
CA LYS A 61 4.29 8.68 -10.40
C LYS A 61 3.17 9.26 -9.54
N ALA A 62 2.09 9.76 -10.16
CA ALA A 62 0.93 10.27 -9.45
C ALA A 62 0.15 9.12 -8.78
N GLU A 63 -0.07 8.01 -9.50
CA GLU A 63 -0.69 6.79 -8.99
C GLU A 63 0.08 6.24 -7.78
N LEU A 64 1.39 6.02 -7.92
CA LEU A 64 2.22 5.52 -6.82
C LEU A 64 2.19 6.45 -5.59
N LYS A 65 2.07 7.76 -5.78
CA LYS A 65 1.94 8.71 -4.66
C LYS A 65 0.58 8.60 -3.98
N ALA A 66 -0.48 8.35 -4.74
CA ALA A 66 -1.82 8.10 -4.21
C ALA A 66 -1.83 6.81 -3.40
N ASP A 67 -1.34 5.70 -3.96
CA ASP A 67 -1.28 4.39 -3.31
C ASP A 67 -0.50 4.45 -1.99
N VAL A 68 0.67 5.11 -1.99
CA VAL A 68 1.47 5.30 -0.76
C VAL A 68 0.71 6.12 0.29
N SER A 69 -0.10 7.09 -0.14
CA SER A 69 -0.89 7.90 0.78
C SER A 69 -2.06 7.12 1.37
N GLU A 70 -2.70 6.27 0.56
CA GLU A 70 -3.79 5.37 0.96
C GLU A 70 -3.29 4.34 1.98
N VAL A 71 -2.24 3.59 1.66
CA VAL A 71 -1.63 2.61 2.58
C VAL A 71 -1.19 3.26 3.90
N LYS A 72 -0.68 4.49 3.86
CA LYS A 72 -0.32 5.23 5.08
C LYS A 72 -1.54 5.64 5.91
N ALA A 73 -2.69 5.90 5.27
CA ALA A 73 -3.93 6.19 5.96
C ALA A 73 -4.51 4.91 6.60
N GLU A 74 -4.51 3.80 5.86
CA GLU A 74 -4.90 2.47 6.36
C GLU A 74 -4.08 2.07 7.58
N PHE A 75 -2.74 2.13 7.51
CA PHE A 75 -1.91 1.79 8.66
C PHE A 75 -2.15 2.70 9.88
N LYS A 76 -2.51 3.97 9.69
CA LYS A 76 -2.88 4.84 10.81
C LYS A 76 -4.22 4.45 11.43
N ALA A 77 -5.17 4.02 10.61
CA ALA A 77 -6.46 3.50 11.08
C ALA A 77 -6.24 2.21 11.89
N ASP A 78 -5.51 1.24 11.35
CA ASP A 78 -5.18 -0.03 12.03
C ASP A 78 -4.47 0.20 13.37
N ILE A 79 -3.48 1.11 13.41
CA ILE A 79 -2.79 1.47 14.66
C ILE A 79 -3.76 2.07 15.69
N SER A 80 -4.78 2.80 15.23
CA SER A 80 -5.77 3.43 16.10
C SER A 80 -6.75 2.39 16.64
N GLU A 81 -7.18 1.44 15.81
CA GLU A 81 -8.00 0.29 16.19
C GLU A 81 -7.28 -0.56 17.24
N VAL A 82 -6.03 -0.97 16.99
CA VAL A 82 -5.22 -1.73 17.96
C VAL A 82 -5.06 -0.98 19.29
N LYS A 83 -4.95 0.35 19.28
CA LYS A 83 -4.89 1.15 20.52
C LYS A 83 -6.22 1.14 21.29
N LEU A 84 -7.35 1.11 20.58
CA LEU A 84 -8.67 0.97 21.20
C LEU A 84 -8.81 -0.42 21.82
N ASP A 85 -8.47 -1.47 21.08
CA ASP A 85 -8.49 -2.86 21.57
C ASP A 85 -7.64 -3.02 22.84
N ILE A 86 -6.42 -2.48 22.84
CA ILE A 86 -5.53 -2.50 24.02
C ILE A 86 -6.18 -1.77 25.21
N SER A 87 -6.88 -0.65 24.95
CA SER A 87 -7.55 0.12 26.00
C SER A 87 -8.75 -0.63 26.58
N GLU A 88 -9.50 -1.32 25.72
CA GLU A 88 -10.62 -2.18 26.12
C GLU A 88 -10.14 -3.37 26.95
N VAL A 89 -9.14 -4.13 26.47
CA VAL A 89 -8.53 -5.23 27.21
C VAL A 89 -7.99 -4.78 28.57
N LYS A 90 -7.38 -3.59 28.64
CA LYS A 90 -6.91 -3.02 29.92
C LYS A 90 -8.06 -2.70 30.87
N ALA A 91 -9.20 -2.22 30.35
CA ALA A 91 -10.39 -1.96 31.16
C ALA A 91 -11.03 -3.27 31.66
N GLU A 92 -11.11 -4.29 30.80
CA GLU A 92 -11.58 -5.62 31.17
C GLU A 92 -10.69 -6.25 32.25
N LEU A 93 -9.36 -6.13 32.11
CA LEU A 93 -8.41 -6.65 33.10
C LEU A 93 -8.61 -6.01 34.48
N LYS A 94 -8.79 -4.68 34.53
CA LYS A 94 -9.12 -3.97 35.79
C LYS A 94 -10.45 -4.42 36.38
N SER A 95 -11.45 -4.68 35.53
CA SER A 95 -12.75 -5.21 35.97
C SER A 95 -12.62 -6.61 36.58
N VAL A 96 -11.79 -7.47 35.98
CA VAL A 96 -11.47 -8.80 36.52
C VAL A 96 -10.72 -8.70 37.84
N GLU A 97 -9.70 -7.84 37.93
CA GLU A 97 -8.93 -7.57 39.16
C GLU A 97 -9.88 -7.15 40.30
N PHE A 98 -10.74 -6.17 40.07
CA PHE A 98 -11.72 -5.71 41.05
C PHE A 98 -12.70 -6.81 41.49
N LYS A 99 -13.19 -7.63 40.54
CA LYS A 99 -14.08 -8.76 40.85
C LYS A 99 -13.36 -9.81 41.70
N LEU A 100 -12.07 -10.05 41.47
CA LEU A 100 -11.27 -10.99 42.25
C LEU A 100 -11.03 -10.46 43.67
N GLU A 101 -10.65 -9.19 43.83
CA GLU A 101 -10.52 -8.54 45.13
C GLU A 101 -11.82 -8.68 45.94
N LYS A 102 -12.98 -8.37 45.35
CA LYS A 102 -14.28 -8.50 46.03
C LYS A 102 -14.62 -9.93 46.42
N LYS A 103 -14.23 -10.91 45.62
CA LYS A 103 -14.41 -12.33 45.96
C LYS A 103 -13.51 -12.73 47.13
N ILE A 104 -12.28 -12.24 47.17
CA ILE A 104 -11.33 -12.49 48.28
C ILE A 104 -11.87 -11.86 49.57
N ASP A 105 -12.23 -10.57 49.57
CA ASP A 105 -12.84 -9.87 50.71
C ASP A 105 -14.06 -10.65 51.27
N GLY A 106 -14.91 -11.14 50.36
CA GLY A 106 -16.10 -11.89 50.69
C GLY A 106 -15.81 -13.27 51.28
N LEU A 107 -14.75 -13.94 50.82
CA LEU A 107 -14.28 -15.21 51.39
C LEU A 107 -13.67 -15.02 52.78
N GLU A 108 -12.84 -13.99 52.96
CA GLU A 108 -12.27 -13.63 54.26
C GLU A 108 -13.37 -13.36 55.30
N SER A 109 -14.35 -12.53 54.94
CA SER A 109 -15.49 -12.23 55.80
C SER A 109 -16.28 -13.50 56.19
N LYS A 110 -16.55 -14.39 55.22
CA LYS A 110 -17.23 -15.67 55.47
C LYS A 110 -16.43 -16.58 56.39
N LEU A 111 -15.10 -16.63 56.26
CA LEU A 111 -14.23 -17.42 57.11
C LEU A 111 -14.21 -16.89 58.53
N ILE A 112 -14.08 -15.57 58.71
CA ILE A 112 -14.11 -14.91 60.03
C ILE A 112 -15.43 -15.23 60.75
N ILE A 113 -16.57 -15.10 60.05
CA ILE A 113 -17.89 -15.39 60.64
C ILE A 113 -18.01 -16.88 61.03
N LYS A 114 -17.61 -17.80 60.14
CA LYS A 114 -17.67 -19.24 60.42
C LYS A 114 -16.80 -19.63 61.61
N LEU A 115 -15.54 -19.19 61.64
CA LEU A 115 -14.61 -19.48 62.73
C LEU A 115 -15.09 -18.83 64.04
N GLY A 116 -15.58 -17.59 64.00
CA GLY A 116 -16.16 -16.91 65.15
C GLY A 116 -17.34 -17.69 65.75
N SER A 117 -18.27 -18.13 64.89
CA SER A 117 -19.43 -18.92 65.33
C SER A 117 -19.03 -20.27 65.95
N LEU A 118 -18.05 -20.96 65.38
CA LEU A 118 -17.51 -22.21 65.91
C LEU A 118 -16.82 -22.00 67.27
N MET A 119 -16.08 -20.91 67.45
CA MET A 119 -15.46 -20.58 68.74
C MET A 119 -16.50 -20.32 69.83
N VAL A 120 -17.57 -19.59 69.53
CA VAL A 120 -18.66 -19.34 70.49
C VAL A 120 -19.33 -20.65 70.91
N ILE A 121 -19.62 -21.54 69.95
CA ILE A 121 -20.17 -22.88 70.22
C ILE A 121 -19.19 -23.67 71.11
N GLY A 122 -17.90 -23.69 70.76
CA GLY A 122 -16.87 -24.40 71.52
C GLY A 122 -16.73 -23.90 72.96
N ILE A 123 -16.68 -22.57 73.16
CA ILE A 123 -16.62 -21.95 74.50
C ILE A 123 -17.88 -22.30 75.30
N GLY A 124 -19.06 -22.24 74.69
CA GLY A 124 -20.33 -22.60 75.33
C GLY A 124 -20.33 -24.05 75.82
N VAL A 125 -19.88 -24.99 74.98
CA VAL A 125 -19.76 -26.42 75.33
C VAL A 125 -18.80 -26.62 76.51
N ILE A 126 -17.61 -26.00 76.49
CA ILE A 126 -16.64 -26.08 77.59
C ILE A 126 -17.21 -25.51 78.89
N ALA A 127 -17.87 -24.34 78.83
CA ALA A 127 -18.47 -23.69 80.00
C ALA A 127 -19.57 -24.56 80.63
N THR A 128 -20.40 -25.22 79.83
CA THR A 128 -21.42 -26.15 80.34
C THR A 128 -20.79 -27.36 81.03
N MET A 129 -19.73 -27.96 80.46
CA MET A 129 -19.02 -29.07 81.10
C MET A 129 -18.41 -28.70 82.46
N ILE A 130 -17.82 -27.51 82.59
CA ILE A 130 -17.26 -27.03 83.87
C ILE A 130 -18.37 -26.86 84.93
N LYS A 131 -19.53 -26.33 84.54
CA LYS A 131 -20.64 -26.07 85.48
C LYS A 131 -21.31 -27.35 86.00
N PHE A 132 -21.41 -28.39 85.18
CA PHE A 132 -22.02 -29.68 85.58
C PHE A 132 -21.03 -30.66 86.22
N GLY A 133 -19.72 -30.42 86.08
CA GLY A 133 -18.66 -31.24 86.70
C GLY A 133 -18.24 -30.80 88.11
N GLN A 134 -18.77 -29.69 88.63
CA GLN A 134 -18.70 -29.27 90.04
C GLN A 134 -19.97 -29.71 90.77
#